data_AF-A0A7C1JHI2-F1
#
_entry.id   AF-A0A7C1JHI2-F1
#
_cell.length_a   1.000
_cell.length_b   1.000
_cell.length_c   1.000
_cell.angle_alpha   90.00
_cell.angle_beta   90.00
_cell.angle_gamma   90.00
#
_symmetry.space_group_name_H-M   'P 1'
#
loop_
_entity.id
_entity.type
_entity.pdbx_description
1 polymer ?
#
loop_
_entity_poly.entity_id
_entity_poly.type
_entity_poly.pdbx_seq_one_letter_code
_entity_poly.pdbx_strand_id
1 'polypeptide(L)'
;MSPTTVVCHASAFVLAVVFCLVPWASVPVAAQNWDEVPWVRHSTYQAVNPDGTSAYTGGFPVRLRGVVINNNEDWLDPTANYTSTYVPFAMGGQAEFYIQAVDLPDVAWDDGDFGGTAVWIGQNYGNLPWKGDPVYSYTNQQWYAELDRLPLYRPGTT
;
A
#
# COMPACT_ATOMS: atom_id res chain seq x y z
N MET A 1 62.14 -52.01 26.11
CA MET A 1 60.93 -51.86 25.27
C MET A 1 59.85 -51.29 26.18
N SER A 2 59.54 -50.00 26.04
CA SER A 2 58.70 -49.25 26.98
C SER A 2 57.23 -49.29 26.53
N PRO A 3 56.25 -49.46 27.43
CA PRO A 3 54.83 -49.54 27.07
C PRO A 3 54.24 -48.16 26.79
N THR A 4 53.59 -48.01 25.64
CA THR A 4 52.88 -46.78 25.25
C THR A 4 51.46 -46.79 25.82
N THR A 5 51.14 -45.79 26.62
CA THR A 5 49.79 -45.52 27.15
C THR A 5 48.86 -45.03 26.04
N VAL A 6 47.68 -45.64 25.90
CA VAL A 6 46.60 -45.16 25.01
C VAL A 6 45.75 -44.15 25.79
N VAL A 7 45.65 -42.91 25.30
CA VAL A 7 44.75 -41.88 25.83
C VAL A 7 43.64 -41.62 24.79
N CYS A 8 42.43 -42.11 25.08
CA CYS A 8 41.23 -41.75 24.33
C CYS A 8 40.90 -40.26 24.53
N HIS A 9 40.87 -39.47 23.46
CA HIS A 9 40.29 -38.14 23.47
C HIS A 9 38.90 -38.20 22.83
N ALA A 10 37.86 -37.95 23.63
CA ALA A 10 36.52 -37.71 23.12
C ALA A 10 36.48 -36.33 22.46
N SER A 11 36.40 -36.29 21.12
CA SER A 11 36.14 -35.05 20.39
C SER A 11 34.67 -34.67 20.53
N ALA A 12 34.39 -33.63 21.34
CA ALA A 12 33.09 -32.98 21.34
C ALA A 12 32.95 -32.10 20.08
N PHE A 13 31.99 -32.45 19.22
CA PHE A 13 31.62 -31.66 18.04
C PHE A 13 30.64 -30.58 18.50
N VAL A 14 31.10 -29.33 18.67
CA VAL A 14 30.21 -28.19 18.91
C VAL A 14 29.72 -27.69 17.56
N LEU A 15 28.48 -28.06 17.20
CA LEU A 15 27.80 -27.53 16.03
C LEU A 15 27.36 -26.09 16.33
N ALA A 16 28.17 -25.10 15.91
CA ALA A 16 27.77 -23.70 15.97
C ALA A 16 26.69 -23.44 14.92
N VAL A 17 25.42 -23.47 15.34
CA VAL A 17 24.30 -22.98 14.51
C VAL A 17 24.38 -21.46 14.51
N VAL A 18 25.01 -20.91 13.47
CA VAL A 18 24.93 -19.47 13.17
C VAL A 18 23.52 -19.22 12.66
N PHE A 19 22.66 -18.70 13.53
CA PHE A 19 21.42 -18.04 13.08
C PHE A 19 21.84 -16.78 12.31
N CYS A 20 21.95 -16.89 10.99
CA CYS A 20 21.85 -15.74 10.13
C CYS A 20 20.43 -15.17 10.31
N LEU A 21 20.30 -14.21 11.21
CA LEU A 21 19.22 -13.24 11.16
C LEU A 21 19.37 -12.56 9.79
N VAL A 22 18.62 -13.04 8.80
CA VAL A 22 18.41 -12.28 7.58
C VAL A 22 17.57 -11.11 8.04
N PRO A 23 18.10 -9.87 8.11
CA PRO A 23 17.20 -8.74 8.22
C PRO A 23 16.29 -8.86 7.01
N TRP A 24 14.99 -8.96 7.23
CA TRP A 24 14.02 -8.65 6.18
C TRP A 24 14.34 -7.24 5.75
N ALA A 25 15.20 -7.10 4.75
CA ALA A 25 15.27 -5.91 3.95
C ALA A 25 13.87 -5.84 3.36
N SER A 26 13.03 -4.96 3.94
CA SER A 26 11.90 -4.41 3.22
C SER A 26 12.50 -3.97 1.89
N VAL A 27 12.20 -4.69 0.82
CA VAL A 27 12.48 -4.19 -0.52
C VAL A 27 11.89 -2.80 -0.50
N PRO A 28 12.67 -1.72 -0.66
CA PRO A 28 12.07 -0.42 -0.78
C PRO A 28 11.14 -0.56 -1.98
N VAL A 29 9.82 -0.49 -1.76
CA VAL A 29 8.92 -0.03 -2.80
C VAL A 29 9.64 1.20 -3.32
N ALA A 30 10.16 1.13 -4.56
CA ALA A 30 10.95 2.21 -5.11
C ALA A 30 10.17 3.49 -4.83
N ALA A 31 10.71 4.33 -3.95
CA ALA A 31 9.93 5.42 -3.39
C ALA A 31 9.49 6.28 -4.58
N GLN A 32 8.18 6.31 -4.83
CA GLN A 32 7.66 7.04 -5.97
C GLN A 32 8.05 8.51 -5.78
N ASN A 33 8.83 9.07 -6.71
CA ASN A 33 9.10 10.49 -6.71
C ASN A 33 7.84 11.21 -7.20
N TRP A 34 6.97 11.61 -6.27
CA TRP A 34 5.70 12.26 -6.60
C TRP A 34 5.87 13.65 -7.21
N ASP A 35 7.02 14.31 -6.99
CA ASP A 35 7.32 15.62 -7.56
C ASP A 35 7.67 15.56 -9.05
N GLU A 36 8.10 14.39 -9.54
CA GLU A 36 8.30 14.14 -10.97
C GLU A 36 7.01 13.72 -11.69
N VAL A 37 5.93 13.39 -10.96
CA VAL A 37 4.65 13.00 -11.55
C VAL A 37 3.84 14.28 -11.86
N PRO A 38 3.54 14.57 -13.14
CA PRO A 38 2.76 15.75 -13.51
C PRO A 38 1.35 15.70 -12.93
N TRP A 39 0.80 16.87 -12.60
CA TRP A 39 -0.60 16.99 -12.24
C TRP A 39 -1.51 16.67 -13.44
N VAL A 40 -2.54 15.87 -13.19
CA VAL A 40 -3.58 15.54 -14.15
C VAL A 40 -4.90 16.14 -13.66
N ARG A 41 -5.65 16.75 -14.57
CA ARG A 41 -7.02 17.22 -14.31
C ARG A 41 -7.98 16.04 -14.19
N HIS A 42 -8.92 16.11 -13.26
CA HIS A 42 -10.03 15.15 -13.14
C HIS A 42 -10.81 15.04 -14.45
N SER A 43 -11.11 16.17 -15.08
CA SER A 43 -11.78 16.24 -16.41
C SER A 43 -11.00 15.52 -17.51
N THR A 44 -9.67 15.47 -17.43
CA THR A 44 -8.81 14.74 -18.38
C THR A 44 -8.74 13.25 -18.04
N TYR A 45 -8.59 12.91 -16.76
CA TYR A 45 -8.52 11.52 -16.29
C TYR A 45 -9.82 10.75 -16.56
N GLN A 46 -10.97 11.43 -16.44
CA GLN A 46 -12.31 10.84 -16.61
C GLN A 46 -12.91 11.06 -17.99
N ALA A 47 -12.14 11.61 -18.94
CA ALA A 47 -12.61 11.81 -20.30
C ALA A 47 -12.90 10.46 -20.98
N VAL A 48 -13.93 10.43 -21.82
CA VAL A 48 -14.34 9.25 -22.58
C VAL A 48 -14.42 9.56 -24.07
N ASN A 49 -14.10 8.55 -24.88
CA ASN A 49 -14.31 8.58 -26.32
C ASN A 49 -15.80 8.37 -26.65
N PRO A 50 -16.26 8.63 -27.89
CA PRO A 50 -17.64 8.37 -28.30
C PRO A 50 -18.10 6.92 -28.14
N ASP A 51 -17.18 5.95 -28.07
CA ASP A 51 -17.46 4.54 -27.84
C ASP A 51 -17.51 4.14 -26.35
N GLY A 52 -17.35 5.11 -25.44
CA GLY A 52 -17.38 4.89 -24.00
C GLY A 52 -16.06 4.38 -23.40
N THR A 53 -15.01 4.19 -24.21
CA THR A 53 -13.68 3.87 -23.70
C THR A 53 -13.01 5.10 -23.08
N SER A 54 -12.02 4.90 -22.21
CA SER A 54 -11.27 6.01 -21.63
C SER A 54 -10.50 6.77 -22.73
N ALA A 55 -10.64 8.09 -22.75
CA ALA A 55 -9.85 8.99 -23.58
C ALA A 55 -8.54 9.42 -22.90
N TYR A 56 -8.33 9.05 -21.63
CA TYR A 56 -7.10 9.32 -20.93
C TYR A 56 -5.95 8.47 -21.48
N THR A 57 -4.93 9.12 -22.03
CA THR A 57 -3.76 8.48 -22.64
C THR A 57 -2.54 8.43 -21.71
N GLY A 58 -2.66 8.98 -20.50
CA GLY A 58 -1.60 8.91 -19.50
C GLY A 58 -1.50 7.54 -18.83
N GLY A 59 -0.47 7.36 -18.01
CA GLY A 59 -0.20 6.10 -17.29
C GLY A 59 -0.36 6.23 -15.78
N PHE A 60 0.02 5.15 -15.08
CA PHE A 60 0.26 5.17 -13.64
C PHE A 60 1.76 5.30 -13.36
N PRO A 61 2.15 6.00 -12.27
CA PRO A 61 1.29 6.67 -11.29
C PRO A 61 0.62 7.92 -11.86
N VAL A 62 -0.53 8.29 -11.27
CA VAL A 62 -1.28 9.52 -11.59
C VAL A 62 -1.32 10.42 -10.36
N ARG A 63 -1.23 11.74 -10.56
CA ARG A 63 -1.30 12.74 -9.49
C ARG A 63 -2.50 13.67 -9.76
N LEU A 64 -3.51 13.57 -8.90
CA LEU A 64 -4.77 14.33 -8.96
C LEU A 64 -4.91 15.21 -7.73
N ARG A 65 -5.65 16.32 -7.84
CA ARG A 65 -5.81 17.30 -6.76
C ARG A 65 -7.27 17.70 -6.61
N GLY A 66 -7.72 17.79 -5.37
CA GLY A 66 -9.02 18.30 -5.02
C GLY A 66 -9.23 18.32 -3.52
N VAL A 67 -10.49 18.43 -3.12
CA VAL A 67 -10.92 18.38 -1.72
C VAL A 67 -11.54 17.02 -1.43
N VAL A 68 -11.22 16.43 -0.28
CA VAL A 68 -11.90 15.22 0.20
C VAL A 68 -13.27 15.62 0.74
N ILE A 69 -14.33 14.98 0.26
CA ILE A 69 -15.73 15.41 0.53
C ILE A 69 -16.56 14.44 1.37
N ASN A 70 -15.96 13.34 1.83
CA ASN A 70 -16.65 12.37 2.69
C ASN A 70 -15.71 11.85 3.77
N ASN A 71 -16.31 11.34 4.83
CA ASN A 71 -15.60 10.51 5.79
C ASN A 71 -15.59 9.07 5.26
N ASN A 72 -14.49 8.34 5.44
CA ASN A 72 -14.33 7.00 4.85
C ASN A 72 -15.13 5.92 5.59
N GLU A 73 -15.37 6.11 6.88
CA GLU A 73 -16.11 5.20 7.76
C GLU A 73 -17.61 5.15 7.47
N ASP A 74 -18.14 6.16 6.78
CA ASP A 74 -19.54 6.17 6.36
C ASP A 74 -19.84 5.09 5.31
N TRP A 75 -18.81 4.56 4.65
CA TRP A 75 -18.95 3.68 3.48
C TRP A 75 -18.36 2.28 3.67
N LEU A 76 -17.13 2.18 4.21
CA LEU A 76 -16.41 0.92 4.35
C LEU A 76 -15.82 0.78 5.75
N ASP A 77 -15.69 -0.48 6.20
CA ASP A 77 -15.09 -0.81 7.50
C ASP A 77 -13.55 -0.71 7.41
N PRO A 78 -12.91 0.25 8.12
CA PRO A 78 -11.46 0.42 8.10
C PRO A 78 -10.74 -0.52 9.09
N THR A 79 -11.45 -1.41 9.79
CA THR A 79 -10.86 -2.31 10.80
C THR A 79 -9.84 -3.26 10.19
N ALA A 80 -8.60 -3.19 10.67
CA ALA A 80 -7.51 -4.01 10.16
C ALA A 80 -7.69 -5.50 10.51
N ASN A 81 -7.50 -6.37 9.52
CA ASN A 81 -7.51 -7.83 9.65
C ASN A 81 -6.56 -8.49 8.63
N TYR A 82 -5.26 -8.25 8.78
CA TYR A 82 -4.21 -8.76 7.88
C TYR A 82 -4.14 -10.30 7.85
N THR A 83 -3.96 -10.87 6.66
CA THR A 83 -3.64 -12.29 6.47
C THR A 83 -2.21 -12.47 5.94
N SER A 84 -1.37 -13.22 6.64
CA SER A 84 0.03 -13.46 6.25
C SER A 84 0.20 -14.45 5.09
N THR A 85 -0.82 -15.28 4.83
CA THR A 85 -0.88 -16.18 3.69
C THR A 85 -1.95 -15.70 2.72
N TYR A 86 -1.82 -16.09 1.45
CA TYR A 86 -2.87 -15.90 0.46
C TYR A 86 -4.15 -16.61 0.90
N VAL A 87 -5.24 -15.85 1.04
CA VAL A 87 -6.58 -16.35 1.31
C VAL A 87 -7.52 -15.76 0.27
N PRO A 88 -7.98 -16.52 -0.74
CA PRO A 88 -8.73 -15.98 -1.88
C PRO A 88 -9.87 -15.04 -1.47
N PHE A 89 -9.86 -13.83 -2.02
CA PHE A 89 -10.87 -12.79 -1.80
C PHE A 89 -11.02 -12.28 -0.35
N ALA A 90 -10.20 -12.74 0.59
CA ALA A 90 -10.25 -12.23 1.95
C ALA A 90 -9.69 -10.80 1.99
N MET A 91 -10.54 -9.84 2.34
CA MET A 91 -10.16 -8.45 2.55
C MET A 91 -9.98 -8.16 4.04
N GLY A 92 -9.10 -7.21 4.34
CA GLY A 92 -9.00 -6.63 5.68
C GLY A 92 -9.77 -5.31 5.75
N GLY A 93 -9.20 -4.32 6.44
CA GLY A 93 -9.74 -2.96 6.46
C GLY A 93 -9.79 -2.37 5.04
N GLN A 94 -10.83 -1.59 4.78
CA GLN A 94 -11.04 -0.90 3.51
C GLN A 94 -11.43 0.55 3.77
N ALA A 95 -11.11 1.44 2.84
CA ALA A 95 -11.53 2.83 2.88
C ALA A 95 -11.83 3.32 1.46
N GLU A 96 -12.88 4.12 1.34
CA GLU A 96 -13.26 4.80 0.11
C GLU A 96 -13.48 6.28 0.40
N PHE A 97 -12.96 7.13 -0.48
CA PHE A 97 -13.13 8.57 -0.39
C PHE A 97 -13.13 9.22 -1.77
N TYR A 98 -13.78 10.38 -1.87
CA TYR A 98 -13.93 11.12 -3.11
C TYR A 98 -13.06 12.38 -3.06
N ILE A 99 -12.22 12.56 -4.08
CA ILE A 99 -11.46 13.79 -4.31
C ILE A 99 -12.21 14.60 -5.36
N GLN A 100 -12.79 15.71 -4.95
CA GLN A 100 -13.58 16.60 -5.79
C GLN A 100 -12.72 17.76 -6.30
N ALA A 101 -12.67 17.95 -7.63
CA ALA A 101 -12.09 19.16 -8.21
C ALA A 101 -12.86 20.39 -7.72
N VAL A 102 -12.15 21.48 -7.50
CA VAL A 102 -12.72 22.76 -7.07
C VAL A 102 -12.33 23.84 -8.07
N ASP A 103 -13.21 24.81 -8.25
CA ASP A 103 -13.00 26.05 -9.01
C ASP A 103 -13.03 27.20 -7.99
N LEU A 104 -11.85 27.58 -7.52
CA LEU A 104 -11.59 28.60 -6.50
C LEU A 104 -10.82 29.77 -7.15
N PRO A 105 -11.51 30.85 -7.56
CA PRO A 105 -10.93 31.90 -8.40
C PRO A 105 -9.76 32.66 -7.76
N ASP A 106 -9.62 32.59 -6.43
CA ASP A 106 -8.59 33.28 -5.66
C ASP A 106 -7.43 32.37 -5.22
N VAL A 107 -7.40 31.12 -5.69
CA VAL A 107 -6.43 30.12 -5.26
C VAL A 107 -5.44 29.84 -6.38
N ALA A 108 -4.17 30.21 -6.18
CA ALA A 108 -3.13 30.14 -7.22
C ALA A 108 -2.87 28.73 -7.80
N TRP A 109 -3.29 27.69 -7.07
CA TRP A 109 -3.15 26.33 -7.56
C TRP A 109 -4.33 25.90 -8.42
N ASP A 110 -5.50 26.54 -8.31
CA ASP A 110 -6.66 26.21 -9.11
C ASP A 110 -6.46 26.57 -10.59
N ASP A 111 -6.93 25.69 -11.45
CA ASP A 111 -6.80 25.76 -12.90
C ASP A 111 -8.13 25.59 -13.65
N GLY A 112 -9.26 25.74 -12.94
CA GLY A 112 -10.62 25.69 -13.50
C GLY A 112 -11.04 24.27 -13.90
N ASP A 113 -10.60 23.26 -13.15
CA ASP A 113 -10.94 21.87 -13.38
C ASP A 113 -12.37 21.54 -12.88
N PHE A 114 -12.93 20.43 -13.32
CA PHE A 114 -14.23 19.93 -12.86
C PHE A 114 -14.25 18.40 -12.79
N GLY A 115 -15.23 17.87 -12.05
CA GLY A 115 -15.38 16.44 -11.82
C GLY A 115 -14.74 16.00 -10.50
N GLY A 116 -14.63 14.69 -10.29
CA GLY A 116 -14.14 14.16 -9.03
C GLY A 116 -13.89 12.66 -9.12
N THR A 117 -12.87 12.18 -8.42
CA THR A 117 -12.40 10.80 -8.52
C THR A 117 -12.64 10.06 -7.22
N ALA A 118 -13.33 8.92 -7.30
CA ALA A 118 -13.43 7.96 -6.23
C ALA A 118 -12.09 7.23 -6.07
N VAL A 119 -11.61 7.15 -4.83
CA VAL A 119 -10.39 6.44 -4.47
C VAL A 119 -10.76 5.37 -3.48
N TRP A 120 -10.41 4.14 -3.81
CA TRP A 120 -10.54 3.00 -2.93
C TRP A 120 -9.14 2.50 -2.56
N ILE A 121 -8.96 2.19 -1.28
CA ILE A 121 -7.78 1.49 -0.77
C ILE A 121 -8.24 0.31 0.10
N GLY A 122 -7.49 -0.78 0.06
CA GLY A 122 -7.83 -1.98 0.80
C GLY A 122 -6.61 -2.72 1.33
N GLN A 123 -6.71 -3.15 2.58
CA GLN A 123 -5.83 -4.13 3.17
C GLN A 123 -6.07 -5.50 2.54
N ASN A 124 -5.02 -6.32 2.44
CA ASN A 124 -5.08 -7.64 1.82
C ASN A 124 -5.37 -7.62 0.31
N TYR A 125 -5.04 -6.55 -0.42
CA TYR A 125 -5.21 -6.49 -1.89
C TYR A 125 -4.47 -7.64 -2.62
N GLY A 126 -3.41 -8.17 -2.01
CA GLY A 126 -2.72 -9.37 -2.48
C GLY A 126 -3.57 -10.65 -2.55
N ASN A 127 -4.71 -10.70 -1.85
CA ASN A 127 -5.63 -11.83 -1.85
C ASN A 127 -6.55 -11.89 -3.09
N LEU A 128 -6.46 -10.91 -3.98
CA LEU A 128 -7.17 -10.96 -5.25
C LEU A 128 -6.52 -12.00 -6.17
N PRO A 129 -7.30 -12.83 -6.90
CA PRO A 129 -6.75 -13.91 -7.73
C PRO A 129 -5.75 -13.47 -8.80
N TRP A 130 -5.85 -12.22 -9.28
CA TRP A 130 -4.94 -11.64 -10.26
C TRP A 130 -3.68 -10.99 -9.65
N LYS A 131 -3.57 -10.97 -8.32
CA LYS A 131 -2.36 -10.57 -7.59
C LYS A 131 -1.68 -11.77 -6.94
N GLY A 132 -2.41 -12.50 -6.09
CA GLY A 132 -1.95 -13.76 -5.49
C GLY A 132 -0.69 -13.67 -4.62
N ASP A 133 -0.32 -12.49 -4.14
CA ASP A 133 0.95 -12.25 -3.44
C ASP A 133 0.75 -11.31 -2.23
N PRO A 134 1.02 -11.78 -1.00
CA PRO A 134 0.91 -10.97 0.22
C PRO A 134 1.80 -9.72 0.25
N VAL A 135 2.79 -9.58 -0.64
CA VAL A 135 3.60 -8.34 -0.75
C VAL A 135 2.74 -7.12 -1.11
N TYR A 136 1.59 -7.32 -1.74
CA TYR A 136 0.61 -6.27 -2.05
C TYR A 136 -0.39 -6.01 -0.92
N SER A 137 -0.15 -6.52 0.28
CA SER A 137 -1.06 -6.43 1.42
C SER A 137 -0.42 -5.65 2.56
N TYR A 138 -1.08 -4.57 2.99
CA TYR A 138 -0.70 -3.90 4.24
C TYR A 138 -0.81 -4.84 5.44
N THR A 139 0.23 -4.93 6.27
CA THR A 139 0.07 -5.41 7.65
C THR A 139 -0.88 -4.50 8.43
N ASN A 140 -1.40 -4.94 9.58
CA ASN A 140 -2.29 -4.09 10.41
C ASN A 140 -1.64 -2.75 10.78
N GLN A 141 -0.35 -2.76 11.10
CA GLN A 141 0.39 -1.55 11.43
C GLN A 141 0.53 -0.62 10.22
N GLN A 142 0.87 -1.17 9.04
CA GLN A 142 1.00 -0.37 7.83
C GLN A 142 -0.33 0.20 7.36
N TRP A 143 -1.43 -0.55 7.50
CA TRP A 143 -2.76 -0.09 7.12
C TRP A 143 -3.18 1.12 7.95
N TYR A 144 -3.05 1.06 9.27
CA TYR A 144 -3.37 2.19 10.13
C TYR A 144 -2.43 3.38 9.94
N ALA A 145 -1.14 3.13 9.67
CA ALA A 145 -0.22 4.20 9.31
C ALA A 145 -0.62 4.90 8.00
N GLU A 146 -1.16 4.17 7.03
CA GLU A 146 -1.65 4.73 5.78
C GLU A 146 -2.93 5.57 5.96
N LEU A 147 -3.86 5.12 6.81
CA LEU A 147 -5.04 5.91 7.17
C LEU A 147 -4.64 7.22 7.88
N ASP A 148 -3.72 7.15 8.85
CA ASP A 148 -3.19 8.35 9.54
C ASP A 148 -2.48 9.31 8.59
N ARG A 149 -1.78 8.79 7.56
CA ARG A 149 -1.10 9.60 6.53
C ARG A 149 -2.09 10.36 5.65
N LEU A 150 -3.29 9.81 5.42
CA LEU A 150 -4.36 10.37 4.57
C LEU A 150 -5.44 11.14 5.36
N PRO A 151 -5.11 11.58 6.59
CA PRO A 151 -6.07 11.92 7.65
C PRO A 151 -7.45 11.23 7.59
N LEU A 152 -7.50 9.93 7.33
CA LEU A 152 -8.73 9.15 7.28
C LEU A 152 -9.05 8.55 8.66
N TYR A 153 -10.33 8.32 8.93
CA TYR A 153 -10.75 7.62 10.14
C TYR A 153 -10.18 6.21 10.19
N ARG A 154 -9.71 5.82 11.39
CA ARG A 154 -9.45 4.43 11.75
C ARG A 154 -10.02 4.09 13.13
N PRO A 155 -10.32 2.82 13.42
CA PRO A 155 -10.80 2.43 14.73
C PRO A 155 -9.78 2.74 15.84
N GLY A 156 -10.25 3.29 16.95
CA GLY A 156 -9.44 3.63 18.12
C GLY A 156 -8.79 5.02 18.09
N THR A 157 -9.14 5.85 17.10
CA THR A 157 -8.80 7.28 17.08
C THR A 157 -10.06 8.15 17.16
N THR A 158 -9.94 9.35 17.74
CA THR A 158 -11.02 10.35 17.86
C THR A 158 -10.89 11.44 16.82
#